data_AF-A0A1Z5KME7-F1
#
_entry.id   AF-A0A1Z5KME7-F1
#
_cell.length_a   1.000
_cell.length_b   1.000
_cell.length_c   1.000
_cell.angle_alpha   90.00
_cell.angle_beta   90.00
_cell.angle_gamma   90.00
#
_symmetry.space_group_name_H-M   'P 1'
#
loop_
_entity.id
_entity.type
_entity.pdbx_description
1 polymer ?
#
loop_
_entity_poly.entity_id
_entity_poly.type
_entity_poly.pdbx_seq_one_letter_code
_entity_poly.pdbx_strand_id
1 'polypeptide(L)'
;MFTKKRNQDFLPTTGSSNGPYAYSTSRKQGVFDRVGRLFSKGTNDGSAASIQMAPPIVQAWQRSSVVFRRTTQAALFFLFLTYMGYRAIRYGNAHIQVNCLSTECLISVQPVGWKKQTKLTISRSQLIQALPVRTLKDGSFVSDDKVSTDDHTRNNKGKKKSKANASTYKGPDQDGYYISYAVYLQDKNALTNEKNSPNSADIPAVSLNPLLEFLTPVKDQEGQYRLTMSHFGNFQTRRRVRTMIQKVTSYTKRRRQKVLIKESRSPSWQGIVMIVFGVIGTLLSILLGQVWDEDDPIQRSKKPAKRNNQQRPGGPGGRKETAGMAYNNQIPARYEVASSSAAHSSNNPAATTRRRYGGGN
;
A
#
# COMPACT_ATOMS: atom_id res chain seq x y z
N MET A 1 24.97 -48.44 -40.77
CA MET A 1 25.33 -48.32 -39.35
C MET A 1 24.46 -47.26 -38.70
N PHE A 2 23.40 -47.66 -37.98
CA PHE A 2 22.49 -46.77 -37.27
C PHE A 2 22.55 -47.12 -35.77
N THR A 3 23.04 -46.21 -34.95
CA THR A 3 23.08 -46.37 -33.49
C THR A 3 21.83 -45.74 -32.85
N LYS A 4 21.02 -46.64 -32.31
CA LYS A 4 19.78 -46.45 -31.56
C LYS A 4 20.08 -45.81 -30.20
N LYS A 5 19.66 -44.56 -29.96
CA LYS A 5 19.69 -43.92 -28.62
C LYS A 5 18.40 -44.25 -27.86
N ARG A 6 18.56 -44.92 -26.70
CA ARG A 6 17.52 -45.21 -25.72
C ARG A 6 17.11 -43.94 -24.97
N ASN A 7 15.80 -43.70 -24.90
CA ASN A 7 15.17 -42.87 -23.87
C ASN A 7 15.35 -43.53 -22.50
N GLN A 8 15.76 -42.75 -21.51
CA GLN A 8 15.64 -43.11 -20.09
C GLN A 8 14.55 -42.24 -19.49
N ASP A 9 13.43 -42.89 -19.14
CA ASP A 9 12.34 -42.30 -18.40
C ASP A 9 12.73 -42.20 -16.92
N PHE A 10 12.80 -40.97 -16.41
CA PHE A 10 12.93 -40.70 -14.98
C PHE A 10 11.51 -40.52 -14.39
N LEU A 11 11.07 -41.53 -13.63
CA LEU A 11 9.91 -41.43 -12.74
C LEU A 11 10.35 -40.77 -11.41
N PRO A 12 9.64 -39.75 -10.90
CA PRO A 12 9.82 -39.32 -9.53
C PRO A 12 9.02 -40.23 -8.58
N THR A 13 9.77 -40.79 -7.62
CA THR A 13 9.31 -41.56 -6.48
C THR A 13 8.39 -40.74 -5.57
N THR A 14 7.21 -41.30 -5.28
CA THR A 14 6.27 -40.84 -4.26
C THR A 14 6.83 -41.14 -2.87
N GLY A 15 7.39 -40.12 -2.21
CA GLY A 15 7.85 -40.17 -0.83
C GLY A 15 6.70 -39.96 0.16
N SER A 16 6.26 -41.05 0.77
CA SER A 16 5.41 -41.14 1.94
C SER A 16 6.07 -40.49 3.17
N SER A 17 5.35 -39.63 3.90
CA SER A 17 5.53 -39.45 5.34
C SER A 17 4.26 -38.86 5.98
N ASN A 18 3.36 -39.76 6.39
CA ASN A 18 2.29 -39.44 7.33
C ASN A 18 2.88 -39.39 8.75
N GLY A 19 2.95 -38.20 9.34
CA GLY A 19 3.22 -38.01 10.77
C GLY A 19 2.03 -37.31 11.42
N PRO A 20 1.36 -37.89 12.43
CA PRO A 20 0.27 -37.23 13.14
C PRO A 20 0.85 -36.34 14.25
N TYR A 21 0.95 -35.04 13.99
CA TYR A 21 1.16 -34.06 15.07
C TYR A 21 -0.20 -33.75 15.72
N ALA A 22 -0.46 -34.42 16.84
CA ALA A 22 -1.52 -34.08 17.77
C ALA A 22 -1.27 -32.67 18.34
N TYR A 23 -2.10 -31.70 17.95
CA TYR A 23 -2.15 -30.40 18.60
C TYR A 23 -2.84 -30.54 19.96
N SER A 24 -2.04 -30.65 21.01
CA SER A 24 -2.46 -30.43 22.40
C SER A 24 -2.89 -28.96 22.56
N THR A 25 -4.19 -28.75 22.69
CA THR A 25 -4.80 -27.46 23.05
C THR A 25 -4.56 -27.18 24.54
N SER A 26 -3.31 -26.80 24.88
CA SER A 26 -2.99 -26.28 26.19
C SER A 26 -3.56 -24.86 26.35
N ARG A 27 -4.66 -24.80 27.09
CA ARG A 27 -5.42 -23.65 27.56
C ARG A 27 -4.50 -22.66 28.30
N LYS A 28 -3.85 -21.73 27.58
CA LYS A 28 -3.15 -20.58 28.17
C LYS A 28 -4.12 -19.43 28.44
N GLN A 29 -4.98 -19.59 29.44
CA GLN A 29 -5.53 -18.47 30.19
C GLN A 29 -4.53 -18.15 31.31
N GLY A 30 -3.82 -17.02 31.23
CA GLY A 30 -3.02 -16.55 32.38
C GLY A 30 -1.69 -15.85 32.11
N VAL A 31 -1.40 -15.36 30.89
CA VAL A 31 -0.13 -14.66 30.62
C VAL A 31 -0.24 -13.13 30.63
N PHE A 32 -1.44 -12.55 30.52
CA PHE A 32 -1.58 -11.08 30.51
C PHE A 32 -1.66 -10.42 31.89
N ASP A 33 -1.85 -11.17 32.99
CA ASP A 33 -1.87 -10.60 34.35
C ASP A 33 -0.49 -10.50 35.02
N ARG A 34 0.58 -10.94 34.36
CA ARG A 34 1.92 -11.01 34.98
C ARG A 34 2.87 -9.87 34.63
N VAL A 35 2.51 -9.00 33.68
CA VAL A 35 3.35 -7.82 33.32
C VAL A 35 3.10 -6.64 34.27
N GLY A 36 1.98 -6.61 35.00
CA GLY A 36 1.69 -5.57 36.00
C GLY A 36 2.42 -5.73 37.34
N ARG A 37 3.12 -6.86 37.59
CA ARG A 37 3.67 -7.19 38.91
C ARG A 37 5.19 -7.01 39.06
N LEU A 38 5.88 -6.54 38.01
CA LEU A 38 7.33 -6.24 38.06
C LEU A 38 7.67 -4.81 38.48
N PHE A 39 6.67 -3.95 38.75
CA PHE A 39 6.88 -2.57 39.19
C PHE A 39 6.56 -2.30 40.66
N SER A 40 6.35 -3.32 41.51
CA SER A 40 5.92 -3.06 42.89
C SER A 40 6.52 -4.03 43.91
N LYS A 41 7.85 -4.02 44.00
CA LYS A 41 8.56 -4.27 45.27
C LYS A 41 9.70 -3.25 45.39
N GLY A 42 9.34 -1.97 45.41
CA GLY A 42 10.23 -0.95 45.94
C GLY A 42 10.27 -1.16 47.46
N THR A 43 11.46 -1.43 47.99
CA THR A 43 11.73 -1.24 49.41
C THR A 43 11.52 0.25 49.71
N ASN A 44 10.67 0.56 50.68
CA ASN A 44 10.35 1.93 51.07
C ASN A 44 11.55 2.52 51.81
N ASP A 45 12.63 2.84 51.09
CA ASP A 45 13.90 3.27 51.69
C ASP A 45 13.85 4.74 52.18
N GLY A 46 12.66 5.35 52.29
CA GLY A 46 12.46 6.72 52.78
C GLY A 46 13.14 7.81 51.94
N SER A 47 13.88 7.44 50.90
CA SER A 47 14.63 8.35 50.05
C SER A 47 13.66 9.11 49.14
N ALA A 48 13.85 10.42 49.00
CA ALA A 48 13.06 11.29 48.13
C ALA A 48 13.05 10.85 46.65
N ALA A 49 14.01 9.99 46.25
CA ALA A 49 14.02 9.33 44.95
C ALA A 49 12.91 8.27 44.75
N SER A 50 12.19 7.87 45.81
CA SER A 50 11.11 6.88 45.77
C SER A 50 9.73 7.46 45.43
N ILE A 51 9.59 8.80 45.37
CA ILE A 51 8.35 9.46 44.97
C ILE A 51 8.23 9.43 43.44
N GLN A 52 7.92 8.24 42.91
CA GLN A 52 7.54 8.10 41.51
C GLN A 52 6.11 8.63 41.36
N MET A 53 5.98 9.90 40.98
CA MET A 53 4.70 10.43 40.55
C MET A 53 4.31 9.73 39.24
N ALA A 54 3.34 8.82 39.31
CA ALA A 54 2.79 8.23 38.10
C ALA A 54 2.26 9.35 37.20
N PRO A 55 2.52 9.31 35.88
CA PRO A 55 2.05 10.33 34.95
C PRO A 55 0.54 10.56 35.13
N PRO A 56 0.05 11.81 35.11
CA PRO A 56 -1.36 12.12 35.38
C PRO A 56 -2.32 11.36 34.45
N ILE A 57 -1.88 11.05 33.23
CA ILE A 57 -2.62 10.23 32.25
C ILE A 57 -2.85 8.80 32.76
N VAL A 58 -1.84 8.19 33.39
CA VAL A 58 -1.94 6.82 33.92
C VAL A 58 -2.90 6.80 35.12
N GLN A 59 -2.85 7.83 35.97
CA GLN A 59 -3.78 7.96 37.09
C GLN A 59 -5.23 8.15 36.61
N ALA A 60 -5.44 8.99 35.59
CA ALA A 60 -6.76 9.19 34.97
C ALA A 60 -7.29 7.87 34.37
N TRP A 61 -6.43 7.11 33.67
CA TRP A 61 -6.79 5.81 33.12
C TRP A 61 -7.13 4.77 34.20
N GLN A 62 -6.36 4.70 35.28
CA GLN A 62 -6.63 3.80 36.40
C GLN A 62 -7.90 4.17 37.20
N ARG A 63 -8.36 5.42 37.11
CA ARG A 63 -9.61 5.88 37.74
C ARG A 63 -10.82 5.79 36.82
N SER A 64 -10.64 5.58 35.52
CA SER A 64 -11.75 5.51 34.57
C SER A 64 -12.60 4.25 34.78
N SER A 65 -13.87 4.30 34.37
CA SER A 65 -14.78 3.14 34.40
C SER A 65 -14.26 1.98 33.54
N VAL A 66 -14.68 0.75 33.87
CA VAL A 66 -14.28 -0.45 33.11
C VAL A 66 -14.80 -0.36 31.67
N VAL A 67 -16.01 0.17 31.48
CA VAL A 67 -16.63 0.36 30.17
C VAL A 67 -15.79 1.32 29.33
N PHE A 68 -15.41 2.48 29.89
CA PHE A 68 -14.54 3.44 29.19
C PHE A 68 -13.21 2.83 28.74
N ARG A 69 -12.59 1.98 29.58
CA ARG A 69 -11.35 1.29 29.20
C ARG A 69 -11.57 0.33 28.04
N ARG A 70 -12.69 -0.41 28.04
CA ARG A 70 -13.03 -1.37 26.99
C ARG A 70 -13.37 -0.68 25.67
N THR A 71 -14.17 0.38 25.70
CA THR A 71 -14.54 1.16 24.50
C THR A 71 -13.30 1.87 23.92
N THR A 72 -12.44 2.43 24.77
CA THR A 72 -11.19 3.04 24.31
C THR A 72 -10.21 2.00 23.75
N GLN A 73 -10.08 0.84 24.38
CA GLN A 73 -9.28 -0.27 23.85
C GLN A 73 -9.80 -0.75 22.49
N ALA A 74 -11.11 -0.85 22.32
CA ALA A 74 -11.75 -1.19 21.04
C ALA A 74 -11.48 -0.11 19.98
N ALA A 75 -11.64 1.17 20.32
CA ALA A 75 -11.36 2.29 19.42
C ALA A 75 -9.89 2.28 18.94
N LEU A 76 -8.93 2.05 19.84
CA LEU A 76 -7.52 1.92 19.49
C LEU A 76 -7.25 0.71 18.57
N PHE A 77 -7.93 -0.41 18.79
CA PHE A 77 -7.84 -1.58 17.91
C PHE A 77 -8.36 -1.27 16.50
N PHE A 78 -9.50 -0.57 16.38
CA PHE A 78 -10.04 -0.18 15.07
C PHE A 78 -9.17 0.87 14.36
N LEU A 79 -8.61 1.83 15.09
CA LEU A 79 -7.61 2.76 14.55
C LEU A 79 -6.36 2.02 14.05
N PHE A 80 -5.91 1.00 14.79
CA PHE A 80 -4.82 0.14 14.35
C PHE A 80 -5.16 -0.62 13.06
N LEU A 81 -6.38 -1.16 12.93
CA LEU A 81 -6.85 -1.78 11.68
C LEU A 81 -6.87 -0.79 10.51
N THR A 82 -7.36 0.44 10.73
CA THR A 82 -7.33 1.50 9.71
C THR A 82 -5.88 1.83 9.30
N TYR A 83 -4.97 1.95 10.26
CA TYR A 83 -3.55 2.18 10.00
C TYR A 83 -2.92 1.03 9.21
N MET A 84 -3.22 -0.22 9.56
CA MET A 84 -2.74 -1.40 8.83
C MET A 84 -3.31 -1.46 7.41
N GLY A 85 -4.60 -1.14 7.21
CA GLY A 85 -5.22 -1.04 5.90
C GLY A 85 -4.59 0.06 5.04
N TYR A 86 -4.34 1.24 5.62
CA TYR A 86 -3.62 2.33 4.96
C TYR A 86 -2.20 1.92 4.56
N ARG A 87 -1.47 1.27 5.48
CA ARG A 87 -0.13 0.72 5.24
C ARG A 87 -0.16 -0.30 4.09
N ALA A 88 -1.13 -1.21 4.09
CA ALA A 88 -1.30 -2.22 3.05
C ALA A 88 -1.55 -1.59 1.67
N ILE A 89 -2.36 -0.52 1.58
CA ILE A 89 -2.57 0.20 0.32
C ILE A 89 -1.30 0.95 -0.09
N ARG A 90 -0.68 1.71 0.81
CA ARG A 90 0.47 2.56 0.48
C ARG A 90 1.67 1.75 -0.03
N TYR A 91 1.94 0.62 0.60
CA TYR A 91 3.10 -0.22 0.27
C TYR A 91 2.76 -1.43 -0.63
N GLY A 92 1.47 -1.76 -0.78
CA GLY A 92 1.00 -2.78 -1.73
C GLY A 92 0.91 -2.27 -3.17
N ASN A 93 1.00 -0.95 -3.36
CA ASN A 93 0.99 -0.33 -4.67
C ASN A 93 2.35 -0.52 -5.36
N ALA A 94 2.29 -1.14 -6.52
CA ALA A 94 3.43 -1.22 -7.42
C ALA A 94 3.00 -0.76 -8.80
N HIS A 95 3.88 -0.04 -9.49
CA HIS A 95 3.57 0.51 -10.79
C HIS A 95 4.79 0.52 -11.69
N ILE A 96 4.57 0.22 -12.97
CA ILE A 96 5.53 0.47 -14.04
C ILE A 96 4.97 1.61 -14.88
N GLN A 97 5.81 2.60 -15.13
CA GLN A 97 5.50 3.67 -16.05
C GLN A 97 6.64 3.81 -17.06
N VAL A 98 6.28 3.82 -18.34
CA VAL A 98 7.18 4.09 -19.46
C VAL A 98 6.69 5.36 -20.11
N ASN A 99 7.45 6.45 -19.96
CA ASN A 99 7.17 7.74 -20.55
C ASN A 99 8.22 8.06 -21.62
N CYS A 100 7.84 7.87 -22.88
CA CYS A 100 8.67 8.13 -24.04
C CYS A 100 8.33 9.47 -24.67
N LEU A 101 9.36 10.30 -24.84
CA LEU A 101 9.39 11.53 -25.65
C LEU A 101 10.04 11.25 -27.01
N SER A 102 10.40 12.27 -27.79
CA SER A 102 10.89 12.09 -29.17
C SER A 102 12.17 11.25 -29.28
N THR A 103 13.09 11.39 -28.32
CA THR A 103 14.44 10.82 -28.35
C THR A 103 14.72 9.89 -27.16
N GLU A 104 14.06 10.11 -26.03
CA GLU A 104 14.30 9.42 -24.77
C GLU A 104 13.03 8.77 -24.19
N CYS A 105 13.22 7.72 -23.41
CA CYS A 105 12.17 7.06 -22.66
C CYS A 105 12.58 6.94 -21.19
N LEU A 106 11.80 7.56 -20.31
CA LEU A 106 11.91 7.36 -18.88
C LEU A 106 11.10 6.13 -18.46
N ILE A 107 11.80 5.08 -18.05
CA ILE A 107 11.22 3.91 -17.41
C ILE A 107 11.31 4.12 -15.90
N SER A 108 10.18 4.09 -15.22
CA SER A 108 10.12 4.12 -13.77
C SER A 108 9.39 2.90 -13.24
N VAL A 109 10.07 2.11 -12.42
CA VAL A 109 9.54 0.91 -11.78
C VAL A 109 9.47 1.15 -10.28
N GLN A 110 8.25 1.13 -9.73
CA GLN A 110 8.04 1.07 -8.29
C GLN A 110 7.64 -0.37 -7.92
N PRO A 111 8.56 -1.15 -7.32
CA PRO A 111 8.25 -2.49 -6.81
C PRO A 111 7.26 -2.46 -5.64
N VAL A 112 6.70 -3.63 -5.32
CA VAL A 112 5.88 -3.82 -4.11
C VAL A 112 6.78 -3.67 -2.87
N GLY A 113 6.25 -3.02 -1.82
CA GLY A 113 6.92 -2.89 -0.54
C GLY A 113 7.63 -1.55 -0.33
N TRP A 114 8.77 -1.59 0.36
CA TRP A 114 9.53 -0.40 0.82
C TRP A 114 10.73 -0.07 -0.07
N LYS A 115 10.90 -0.80 -1.16
CA LYS A 115 11.99 -0.59 -2.11
C LYS A 115 11.82 0.77 -2.81
N LYS A 116 12.93 1.49 -3.00
CA LYS A 116 12.94 2.79 -3.69
C LYS A 116 12.51 2.60 -5.15
N GLN A 117 11.86 3.62 -5.71
CA GLN A 117 11.51 3.64 -7.12
C GLN A 117 12.78 3.71 -7.97
N THR A 118 12.96 2.75 -8.87
CA THR A 118 14.04 2.78 -9.86
C THR A 118 13.58 3.61 -11.05
N LYS A 119 14.37 4.62 -11.42
CA LYS A 119 14.14 5.44 -12.62
C LYS A 119 15.34 5.25 -13.54
N LEU A 120 15.07 4.95 -14.81
CA LEU A 120 16.09 4.79 -15.83
C LEU A 120 15.63 5.53 -17.08
N THR A 121 16.47 6.43 -17.59
CA THR A 121 16.25 7.07 -18.88
C THR A 121 17.02 6.27 -19.93
N ILE A 122 16.31 5.73 -20.93
CA ILE A 122 16.91 5.01 -22.05
C ILE A 122 16.70 5.79 -23.34
N SER A 123 17.56 5.56 -24.32
CA SER A 123 17.37 6.10 -25.67
C SER A 123 16.23 5.38 -26.40
N ARG A 124 15.56 6.08 -27.31
CA ARG A 124 14.52 5.47 -28.18
C ARG A 124 15.03 4.26 -28.96
N SER A 125 16.30 4.28 -29.38
CA SER A 125 16.92 3.16 -30.09
C SER A 125 17.03 1.88 -29.27
N GLN A 126 17.03 1.97 -27.94
CA GLN A 126 17.07 0.78 -27.06
C GLN A 126 15.70 0.12 -26.94
N LEU A 127 14.62 0.77 -27.40
CA LEU A 127 13.28 0.21 -27.41
C LEU A 127 13.01 -0.47 -28.75
N ILE A 128 13.10 -1.80 -28.80
CA ILE A 128 13.00 -2.56 -30.05
C ILE A 128 11.54 -2.66 -30.50
N GLN A 129 10.72 -3.33 -29.69
CA GLN A 129 9.33 -3.62 -30.01
C GLN A 129 8.53 -4.04 -28.77
N ALA A 130 7.22 -4.18 -28.94
CA ALA A 130 6.36 -4.85 -27.97
C ALA A 130 5.69 -6.04 -28.65
N LEU A 131 5.59 -7.16 -27.93
CA LEU A 131 4.92 -8.38 -28.41
C LEU A 131 3.90 -8.87 -27.38
N PRO A 132 2.82 -9.53 -27.82
CA PRO A 132 1.91 -10.21 -26.91
C PRO A 132 2.63 -11.42 -26.29
N VAL A 133 2.40 -11.64 -25.00
CA VAL A 133 2.97 -12.76 -24.25
C VAL A 133 1.90 -13.45 -23.41
N ARG A 134 2.04 -14.77 -23.21
CA ARG A 134 1.22 -15.52 -22.27
C ARG A 134 1.85 -15.46 -20.88
N THR A 135 1.01 -15.21 -19.89
CA THR A 135 1.44 -15.14 -18.48
C THR A 135 0.48 -15.91 -17.59
N LEU A 136 1.01 -16.52 -16.54
CA LEU A 136 0.24 -17.17 -15.49
C LEU A 136 -0.49 -16.13 -14.62
N LYS A 137 -1.32 -16.62 -13.69
CA LYS A 137 -2.08 -15.79 -12.73
C LYS A 137 -1.18 -15.04 -11.74
N ASP A 138 0.06 -15.43 -11.56
CA ASP A 138 1.06 -14.70 -10.77
C ASP A 138 1.82 -13.65 -11.61
N GLY A 139 1.56 -13.60 -12.92
CA GLY A 139 2.26 -12.75 -13.88
C GLY A 139 3.56 -13.37 -14.40
N SER A 140 3.92 -14.58 -13.96
CA SER A 140 5.09 -15.29 -14.49
C SER A 140 4.89 -15.65 -15.96
N PHE A 141 5.98 -15.65 -16.71
CA PHE A 141 5.96 -15.84 -18.14
C PHE A 141 5.96 -17.33 -18.49
N VAL A 142 5.13 -17.72 -19.46
CA VAL A 142 5.04 -19.10 -19.95
C VAL A 142 5.54 -19.15 -21.38
N SER A 143 6.81 -19.57 -21.54
CA SER A 143 7.48 -19.93 -22.82
C SER A 143 7.45 -18.88 -23.94
N ASP A 144 8.52 -18.77 -24.72
CA ASP A 144 8.63 -17.89 -25.90
C ASP A 144 7.83 -18.37 -27.11
N ASP A 145 6.87 -19.28 -26.91
CA ASP A 145 5.91 -19.66 -27.92
C ASP A 145 5.16 -18.41 -28.36
N LYS A 146 5.56 -17.90 -29.53
CA LYS A 146 4.96 -16.74 -30.17
C LYS A 146 3.48 -17.00 -30.17
N VAL A 147 2.74 -16.22 -29.36
CA VAL A 147 1.29 -16.32 -29.30
C VAL A 147 0.83 -16.04 -30.71
N SER A 148 0.48 -17.09 -31.45
CA SER A 148 0.07 -16.91 -32.83
C SER A 148 -1.16 -16.05 -32.77
N THR A 149 -1.03 -14.79 -33.20
CA THR A 149 -2.16 -13.89 -33.36
C THR A 149 -2.88 -14.26 -34.64
N ASP A 150 -3.08 -15.55 -34.89
CA ASP A 150 -3.96 -16.11 -35.91
C ASP A 150 -5.41 -15.78 -35.51
N ASP A 151 -5.70 -14.48 -35.44
CA ASP A 151 -6.98 -13.95 -35.88
C ASP A 151 -7.05 -14.34 -37.35
N HIS A 152 -7.64 -15.52 -37.56
CA HIS A 152 -8.22 -16.00 -38.80
C HIS A 152 -8.24 -14.96 -39.91
N THR A 153 -7.53 -15.27 -40.99
CA THR A 153 -7.90 -14.94 -42.37
C THR A 153 -9.31 -15.51 -42.62
N ARG A 154 -10.32 -14.92 -42.00
CA ARG A 154 -11.72 -15.23 -42.26
C ARG A 154 -12.02 -14.59 -43.61
N ASN A 155 -11.86 -15.39 -44.66
CA ASN A 155 -12.41 -15.17 -45.99
C ASN A 155 -13.93 -15.01 -45.87
N ASN A 156 -14.38 -13.79 -45.52
CA ASN A 156 -15.79 -13.48 -45.37
C ASN A 156 -16.36 -13.06 -46.73
N LYS A 157 -16.76 -14.06 -47.52
CA LYS A 157 -17.88 -13.90 -48.46
C LYS A 157 -19.18 -13.78 -47.65
N GLY A 158 -19.71 -12.56 -47.52
CA GLY A 158 -21.15 -12.29 -47.62
C GLY A 158 -22.13 -12.74 -46.53
N LYS A 159 -21.76 -12.85 -45.24
CA LYS A 159 -22.78 -13.06 -44.17
C LYS A 159 -23.03 -11.78 -43.36
N LYS A 160 -24.32 -11.38 -43.32
CA LYS A 160 -24.87 -10.19 -42.63
C LYS A 160 -24.31 -10.10 -41.20
N LYS A 161 -23.66 -8.98 -40.92
CA LYS A 161 -23.04 -8.66 -39.62
C LYS A 161 -24.12 -8.59 -38.54
N SER A 162 -24.35 -9.68 -37.81
CA SER A 162 -24.87 -9.53 -36.46
C SER A 162 -23.81 -8.76 -35.68
N LYS A 163 -24.20 -7.66 -35.03
CA LYS A 163 -23.36 -6.96 -34.06
C LYS A 163 -23.16 -7.89 -32.87
N ALA A 164 -22.38 -8.96 -33.04
CA ALA A 164 -21.88 -9.73 -31.93
C ALA A 164 -21.10 -8.73 -31.09
N ASN A 165 -21.65 -8.41 -29.91
CA ASN A 165 -20.96 -7.67 -28.88
C ASN A 165 -19.63 -8.38 -28.69
N ALA A 166 -18.57 -7.86 -29.30
CA ALA A 166 -17.23 -8.41 -29.21
C ALA A 166 -16.92 -8.41 -27.72
N SER A 167 -17.15 -9.56 -27.10
CA SER A 167 -17.18 -9.66 -25.66
C SER A 167 -15.80 -9.22 -25.23
N THR A 168 -15.80 -8.22 -24.34
CA THR A 168 -14.57 -7.71 -23.76
C THR A 168 -14.11 -8.80 -22.80
N TYR A 169 -13.55 -9.87 -23.37
CA TYR A 169 -13.16 -11.05 -22.64
C TYR A 169 -12.09 -10.63 -21.65
N LYS A 170 -12.45 -10.74 -20.37
CA LYS A 170 -11.60 -10.49 -19.21
C LYS A 170 -11.47 -11.83 -18.53
N GLY A 171 -10.39 -12.55 -18.82
CA GLY A 171 -10.19 -13.87 -18.25
C GLY A 171 -8.97 -14.58 -18.83
N PRO A 172 -8.56 -15.68 -18.18
CA PRO A 172 -7.57 -16.60 -18.75
C PRO A 172 -8.12 -17.24 -20.02
N ASP A 173 -7.28 -17.65 -20.96
CA ASP A 173 -7.71 -18.46 -22.10
C ASP A 173 -8.14 -19.88 -21.66
N GLN A 174 -8.49 -20.72 -22.65
CA GLN A 174 -8.90 -22.11 -22.40
C GLN A 174 -7.81 -22.93 -21.68
N ASP A 175 -6.55 -22.52 -21.81
CA ASP A 175 -5.37 -23.16 -21.22
C ASP A 175 -5.02 -22.57 -19.84
N GLY A 176 -5.78 -21.58 -19.34
CA GLY A 176 -5.54 -20.95 -18.05
C GLY A 176 -4.56 -19.76 -18.09
N TYR A 177 -4.07 -19.36 -19.28
CA TYR A 177 -3.11 -18.26 -19.44
C TYR A 177 -3.78 -16.92 -19.67
N TYR A 178 -3.19 -15.88 -19.10
CA TYR A 178 -3.58 -14.51 -19.37
C TYR A 178 -2.75 -13.95 -20.53
N ILE A 179 -3.39 -13.16 -21.38
CA ILE A 179 -2.69 -12.45 -22.45
C ILE A 179 -2.21 -11.11 -21.90
N SER A 180 -0.91 -10.91 -21.91
CA SER A 180 -0.24 -9.66 -21.59
C SER A 180 0.62 -9.19 -22.78
N TYR A 181 1.43 -8.17 -22.59
CA TYR A 181 2.47 -7.78 -23.52
C TYR A 181 3.78 -7.55 -22.78
N ALA A 182 4.86 -7.77 -23.51
CA ALA A 182 6.19 -7.46 -23.05
C ALA A 182 6.85 -6.47 -23.99
N VAL A 183 7.69 -5.62 -23.41
CA VAL A 183 8.48 -4.62 -24.12
C VAL A 183 9.91 -5.11 -24.17
N TYR A 184 10.47 -5.19 -25.37
CA TYR A 184 11.83 -5.65 -25.62
C TYR A 184 12.78 -4.46 -25.64
N LEU A 185 13.80 -4.54 -24.80
CA LEU A 185 14.85 -3.55 -24.60
C LEU A 185 16.19 -4.13 -25.06
N GLN A 186 17.02 -3.29 -25.67
CA GLN A 186 18.38 -3.63 -26.07
C GLN A 186 19.37 -2.93 -25.14
N ASP A 187 20.27 -3.68 -24.52
CA ASP A 187 21.43 -3.12 -23.84
C ASP A 187 22.54 -2.89 -24.88
N LYS A 188 22.88 -1.61 -25.08
CA LYS A 188 23.95 -1.22 -26.01
C LYS A 188 25.35 -1.58 -25.46
N ASN A 189 25.47 -1.75 -24.14
CA ASN A 189 26.75 -2.10 -23.51
C ASN A 189 27.14 -3.56 -23.79
N ALA A 190 26.17 -4.44 -24.02
CA ALA A 190 26.45 -5.83 -24.38
C ALA A 190 26.99 -5.96 -25.82
N LEU A 191 26.61 -5.04 -26.71
CA LEU A 191 26.97 -5.08 -28.15
C LEU A 191 28.29 -4.37 -28.46
N THR A 192 28.78 -3.52 -27.56
CA THR A 192 29.97 -2.69 -27.78
C THR A 192 31.28 -3.46 -27.70
N ASN A 193 31.25 -4.74 -27.30
CA ASN A 193 32.42 -5.61 -27.38
C ASN A 193 32.79 -5.98 -28.83
N GLU A 194 31.95 -5.68 -29.85
CA GLU A 194 32.12 -6.29 -31.18
C GLU A 194 32.52 -5.40 -32.36
N LYS A 195 32.55 -4.06 -32.28
CA LYS A 195 33.19 -3.22 -33.34
C LYS A 195 33.24 -1.74 -32.96
N ASN A 196 34.46 -1.22 -32.82
CA ASN A 196 34.77 0.21 -32.80
C ASN A 196 34.36 0.85 -34.13
N SER A 197 33.13 1.36 -34.23
CA SER A 197 32.70 2.24 -35.33
C SER A 197 32.83 3.69 -34.88
N PRO A 198 33.81 4.46 -35.37
CA PRO A 198 34.20 5.76 -34.81
C PRO A 198 33.27 6.95 -35.15
N ASN A 199 32.15 6.75 -35.87
CA ASN A 199 31.43 7.87 -36.51
C ASN A 199 30.00 8.12 -36.05
N SER A 200 29.50 7.54 -34.95
CA SER A 200 28.22 7.98 -34.39
C SER A 200 28.43 8.85 -33.15
N ALA A 201 28.11 10.13 -33.29
CA ALA A 201 28.01 11.11 -32.20
C ALA A 201 26.77 10.82 -31.34
N ASP A 202 26.62 9.56 -30.92
CA ASP A 202 25.43 9.02 -30.29
C ASP A 202 25.46 9.22 -28.78
N ILE A 203 24.29 9.64 -28.28
CA ILE A 203 23.91 9.73 -26.87
C ILE A 203 24.48 8.54 -26.08
N PRO A 204 25.11 8.78 -24.91
CA PRO A 204 25.75 7.74 -24.12
C PRO A 204 24.79 6.58 -23.87
N ALA A 205 25.24 5.37 -24.20
CA ALA A 205 24.50 4.15 -23.94
C ALA A 205 24.26 4.00 -22.44
N VAL A 206 22.98 4.06 -22.04
CA VAL A 206 22.61 3.86 -20.64
C VAL A 206 22.46 2.36 -20.38
N SER A 207 23.23 1.87 -19.40
CA SER A 207 23.17 0.47 -18.95
C SER A 207 21.81 0.13 -18.34
N LEU A 208 21.32 -1.09 -18.60
CA LEU A 208 20.08 -1.60 -18.01
C LEU A 208 20.26 -2.18 -16.60
N ASN A 209 21.47 -2.13 -16.02
CA ASN A 209 21.81 -2.71 -14.72
C ASN A 209 20.82 -2.40 -13.58
N PRO A 210 20.35 -1.14 -13.39
CA PRO A 210 19.41 -0.83 -12.31
C PRO A 210 18.05 -1.54 -12.44
N LEU A 211 17.69 -1.99 -13.64
CA LEU A 211 16.42 -2.64 -13.95
C LEU A 211 16.53 -4.16 -14.05
N LEU A 212 17.73 -4.77 -13.91
CA LEU A 212 17.93 -6.21 -14.09
C LEU A 212 17.02 -7.07 -13.21
N GLU A 213 16.66 -6.61 -12.00
CA GLU A 213 15.71 -7.32 -11.12
C GLU A 213 14.31 -7.49 -11.76
N PHE A 214 13.93 -6.60 -12.68
CA PHE A 214 12.62 -6.57 -13.34
C PHE A 214 12.66 -7.03 -14.80
N LEU A 215 13.84 -7.35 -15.31
CA LEU A 215 14.08 -7.72 -16.70
C LEU A 215 14.36 -9.21 -16.78
N THR A 216 13.72 -9.88 -17.73
CA THR A 216 14.05 -11.27 -18.06
C THR A 216 14.96 -11.29 -19.29
N PRO A 217 16.14 -11.93 -19.25
CA PRO A 217 16.96 -12.07 -20.44
C PRO A 217 16.24 -12.95 -21.47
N VAL A 218 16.38 -12.60 -22.76
CA VAL A 218 15.84 -13.39 -23.87
C VAL A 218 16.88 -14.45 -24.26
N LYS A 219 16.49 -15.73 -24.27
CA LYS A 219 17.45 -16.86 -24.40
C LYS A 219 18.22 -16.89 -25.73
N ASP A 220 17.69 -16.29 -26.78
CA ASP A 220 18.23 -16.40 -28.13
C ASP A 220 18.93 -15.12 -28.63
N GLN A 221 18.95 -14.04 -27.83
CA GLN A 221 19.43 -12.74 -28.28
C GLN A 221 20.25 -12.06 -27.18
N GLU A 222 21.57 -12.08 -27.34
CA GLU A 222 22.50 -11.44 -26.42
C GLU A 222 22.23 -9.93 -26.31
N GLY A 223 22.27 -9.42 -25.07
CA GLY A 223 21.98 -8.03 -24.79
C GLY A 223 20.51 -7.63 -24.93
N GLN A 224 19.59 -8.57 -25.19
CA GLN A 224 18.16 -8.27 -25.19
C GLN A 224 17.47 -8.68 -23.89
N TYR A 225 16.70 -7.74 -23.39
CA TYR A 225 15.97 -7.86 -22.14
C TYR A 225 14.49 -7.65 -22.40
N ARG A 226 13.68 -8.45 -21.72
CA ARG A 226 12.24 -8.36 -21.76
C ARG A 226 11.72 -7.73 -20.47
N LEU A 227 10.99 -6.63 -20.62
CA LEU A 227 10.20 -6.01 -19.56
C LEU A 227 8.75 -6.48 -19.67
N THR A 228 8.35 -7.41 -18.81
CA THR A 228 6.99 -7.95 -18.79
C THR A 228 6.08 -7.01 -17.98
N MET A 229 5.02 -6.51 -18.62
CA MET A 229 4.11 -5.56 -17.97
C MET A 229 3.06 -6.24 -17.06
N SER A 230 2.93 -7.57 -17.12
CA SER A 230 1.89 -8.39 -16.42
C SER A 230 1.88 -8.28 -14.90
N HIS A 231 3.02 -7.96 -14.26
CA HIS A 231 3.18 -8.03 -12.81
C HIS A 231 2.16 -7.20 -12.01
N PHE A 232 1.47 -6.26 -12.68
CA PHE A 232 0.59 -5.28 -12.04
C PHE A 232 -0.88 -5.37 -12.47
N GLY A 233 -1.28 -6.36 -13.27
CA GLY A 233 -2.71 -6.57 -13.52
C GLY A 233 -3.04 -7.61 -14.57
N ASN A 234 -3.43 -8.80 -14.13
CA ASN A 234 -3.82 -9.90 -15.03
C ASN A 234 -5.18 -9.70 -15.70
N PHE A 235 -5.89 -8.61 -15.39
CA PHE A 235 -7.22 -8.34 -15.93
C PHE A 235 -7.20 -7.42 -17.16
N GLN A 236 -6.10 -7.42 -17.92
CA GLN A 236 -6.06 -6.68 -19.18
C GLN A 236 -6.95 -7.37 -20.22
N THR A 237 -7.73 -6.57 -20.93
CA THR A 237 -8.52 -7.07 -22.05
C THR A 237 -7.59 -7.26 -23.25
N ARG A 238 -7.84 -8.27 -24.10
CA ARG A 238 -7.09 -8.47 -25.35
C ARG A 238 -7.01 -7.18 -26.19
N ARG A 239 -8.10 -6.40 -26.21
CA ARG A 239 -8.16 -5.09 -26.86
C ARG A 239 -7.16 -4.09 -26.26
N ARG A 240 -7.06 -3.99 -24.92
CA ARG A 240 -6.10 -3.11 -24.25
C ARG A 240 -4.67 -3.50 -24.61
N VAL A 241 -4.34 -4.79 -24.52
CA VAL A 241 -3.02 -5.33 -24.88
C VAL A 241 -2.64 -4.95 -26.32
N ARG A 242 -3.53 -5.26 -27.29
CA ARG A 242 -3.33 -4.88 -28.71
C ARG A 242 -3.11 -3.38 -28.87
N THR A 243 -3.89 -2.54 -28.20
CA THR A 243 -3.72 -1.08 -28.30
C THR A 243 -2.40 -0.60 -27.69
N MET A 244 -1.90 -1.23 -26.63
CA MET A 244 -0.60 -0.87 -26.02
C MET A 244 0.55 -1.30 -26.93
N ILE A 245 0.52 -2.52 -27.46
CA ILE A 245 1.49 -2.98 -28.45
C ILE A 245 1.52 -2.02 -29.64
N GLN A 246 0.37 -1.72 -30.24
CA GLN A 246 0.30 -0.80 -31.38
C GLN A 246 0.85 0.60 -31.05
N LYS A 247 0.64 1.12 -29.84
CA LYS A 247 1.23 2.38 -29.39
C LYS A 247 2.76 2.30 -29.36
N VAL A 248 3.32 1.27 -28.74
CA VAL A 248 4.77 1.04 -28.69
C VAL A 248 5.33 0.88 -30.09
N THR A 249 4.77 -0.01 -30.91
CA THR A 249 5.21 -0.24 -32.29
C THR A 249 5.12 1.01 -33.15
N SER A 250 4.08 1.82 -33.00
CA SER A 250 3.97 3.11 -33.71
C SER A 250 5.08 4.08 -33.29
N TYR A 251 5.48 4.03 -32.02
CA TYR A 251 6.58 4.82 -31.52
C TYR A 251 7.94 4.29 -31.96
N THR A 252 8.21 3.00 -31.94
CA THR A 252 9.49 2.48 -32.45
C THR A 252 9.65 2.76 -33.95
N LYS A 253 8.55 2.71 -34.72
CA LYS A 253 8.50 3.08 -36.16
C LYS A 253 8.48 4.58 -36.46
N ARG A 254 8.76 5.47 -35.50
CA ARG A 254 8.74 6.94 -35.68
C ARG A 254 7.41 7.58 -36.12
N ARG A 255 6.29 6.84 -36.09
CA ARG A 255 4.95 7.36 -36.40
C ARG A 255 4.34 8.18 -35.26
N ARG A 256 4.82 7.99 -34.03
CA ARG A 256 4.43 8.77 -32.84
C ARG A 256 5.67 9.38 -32.20
N GLN A 257 5.57 10.63 -31.76
CA GLN A 257 6.64 11.29 -31.03
C GLN A 257 6.59 11.03 -29.52
N LYS A 258 5.43 10.69 -28.97
CA LYS A 258 5.25 10.44 -27.54
C LYS A 258 4.43 9.18 -27.26
N VAL A 259 4.82 8.44 -26.24
CA VAL A 259 4.09 7.28 -25.72
C VAL A 259 4.14 7.27 -24.20
N LEU A 260 2.98 7.19 -23.58
CA LEU A 260 2.83 7.00 -22.15
C LEU A 260 2.16 5.66 -21.90
N ILE A 261 2.86 4.79 -21.20
CA ILE A 261 2.35 3.51 -20.72
C ILE A 261 2.41 3.57 -19.20
N LYS A 262 1.27 3.34 -18.56
CA LYS A 262 1.16 3.30 -17.11
C LYS A 262 0.41 2.04 -16.72
N GLU A 263 1.07 1.21 -15.94
CA GLU A 263 0.53 0.01 -15.35
C GLU A 263 0.68 0.08 -13.85
N SER A 264 -0.41 -0.11 -13.14
CA SER A 264 -0.48 0.00 -11.69
C SER A 264 -1.26 -1.19 -11.15
N ARG A 265 -0.74 -1.78 -10.08
CA ARG A 265 -1.44 -2.82 -9.34
C ARG A 265 -2.74 -2.24 -8.81
N SER A 266 -3.84 -2.97 -9.00
CA SER A 266 -5.07 -2.63 -8.31
C SER A 266 -4.81 -2.67 -6.79
N PRO A 267 -5.30 -1.68 -6.03
CA PRO A 267 -5.17 -1.69 -4.58
C PRO A 267 -5.75 -2.99 -4.02
N SER A 268 -5.13 -3.53 -2.96
CA SER A 268 -5.62 -4.75 -2.34
C SER A 268 -7.01 -4.49 -1.74
N TRP A 269 -7.99 -5.30 -2.14
CA TRP A 269 -9.36 -5.19 -1.60
C TRP A 269 -9.37 -5.35 -0.07
N GLN A 270 -8.46 -6.18 0.47
CA GLN A 270 -8.27 -6.37 1.91
C GLN A 270 -7.90 -5.07 2.63
N GLY A 271 -7.02 -4.24 2.04
CA GLY A 271 -6.64 -2.96 2.62
C GLY A 271 -7.82 -1.99 2.67
N ILE A 272 -8.65 -1.96 1.62
CA ILE A 272 -9.87 -1.15 1.56
C ILE A 272 -10.86 -1.61 2.64
N VAL A 273 -11.10 -2.92 2.75
CA VAL A 273 -12.01 -3.49 3.76
C VAL A 273 -11.54 -3.16 5.18
N MET A 274 -10.24 -3.28 5.47
CA MET A 274 -9.70 -2.93 6.79
C MET A 274 -9.88 -1.44 7.13
N ILE A 275 -9.70 -0.55 6.16
CA ILE A 275 -9.94 0.89 6.37
C ILE A 275 -11.42 1.14 6.66
N VAL A 276 -12.32 0.60 5.84
CA VAL A 276 -13.77 0.80 6.01
C VAL A 276 -14.24 0.26 7.35
N PHE A 277 -13.87 -0.98 7.69
CA PHE A 277 -14.24 -1.61 8.94
C PHE A 277 -13.62 -0.91 10.16
N GLY A 278 -12.37 -0.47 10.06
CA GLY A 278 -11.70 0.30 11.12
C GLY A 278 -12.34 1.66 11.34
N VAL A 279 -12.72 2.39 10.29
CA VAL A 279 -13.39 3.70 10.44
C VAL A 279 -14.78 3.53 11.07
N ILE A 280 -15.59 2.59 10.57
CA ILE A 280 -16.93 2.31 11.12
C ILE A 280 -16.83 1.83 12.57
N GLY A 281 -15.91 0.90 12.87
CA GLY A 281 -15.71 0.38 14.21
C GLY A 281 -15.22 1.43 15.21
N THR A 282 -14.36 2.35 14.77
CA THR A 282 -13.92 3.49 15.60
C THR A 282 -15.10 4.40 15.93
N LEU A 283 -15.93 4.75 14.94
CA LEU A 283 -17.13 5.58 15.15
C LEU A 283 -18.13 4.92 16.10
N LEU A 284 -18.42 3.62 15.91
CA LEU A 284 -19.30 2.86 16.79
C LEU A 284 -18.74 2.77 18.22
N SER A 285 -17.43 2.60 18.39
CA SER A 285 -16.80 2.54 19.72
C SER A 285 -16.92 3.88 20.47
N ILE A 286 -16.82 5.00 19.75
CA ILE A 286 -17.01 6.34 20.32
C ILE A 286 -18.47 6.55 20.71
N LEU A 287 -19.42 6.22 19.82
CA LEU A 287 -20.86 6.35 20.09
C LEU A 287 -21.30 5.50 21.29
N LEU A 288 -20.86 4.24 21.37
CA LEU A 288 -21.13 3.38 22.52
C LEU A 288 -20.49 3.92 23.80
N GLY A 289 -19.31 4.52 23.71
CA GLY A 289 -18.67 5.19 24.84
C GLY A 289 -19.51 6.35 25.39
N GLN A 290 -20.17 7.12 24.52
CA GLN A 290 -21.04 8.23 24.93
C GLN A 290 -22.33 7.75 25.58
N VAL A 291 -22.97 6.71 25.00
CA VAL A 291 -24.25 6.19 25.51
C VAL A 291 -24.09 5.55 26.90
N TRP A 292 -23.00 4.84 27.14
CA TRP A 292 -22.82 4.11 28.40
C TRP A 292 -22.38 5.00 29.58
N ASP A 293 -21.80 6.17 29.33
CA ASP A 293 -21.36 7.07 30.41
C ASP A 293 -22.56 7.73 31.12
N GLU A 294 -23.72 7.85 30.45
CA GLU A 294 -24.94 8.44 31.03
C GLU A 294 -25.64 7.55 32.07
N ASP A 295 -25.41 6.24 32.00
CA ASP A 295 -26.11 5.23 32.79
C ASP A 295 -25.38 4.84 34.09
N ASP A 296 -24.15 5.31 34.34
CA ASP A 296 -23.40 4.96 35.56
C ASP A 296 -24.05 5.59 36.81
N PRO A 297 -24.79 4.82 37.65
CA PRO A 297 -25.55 5.37 38.78
C PRO A 297 -24.62 5.84 39.91
N ILE A 298 -23.36 5.39 39.89
CA ILE A 298 -22.32 5.69 40.90
C ILE A 298 -21.89 7.17 40.81
N GLN A 299 -21.96 7.80 39.64
CA GLN A 299 -21.71 9.25 39.55
C GLN A 299 -22.89 10.07 40.09
N ARG A 300 -24.13 9.58 39.92
CA ARG A 300 -25.34 10.25 40.45
C ARG A 300 -25.46 10.17 41.98
N SER A 301 -24.82 9.19 42.64
CA SER A 301 -24.84 9.08 44.11
C SER A 301 -23.84 9.99 44.81
N LYS A 302 -22.85 10.54 44.10
CA LYS A 302 -22.02 11.65 44.60
C LYS A 302 -22.74 12.98 44.43
N LYS A 303 -23.99 13.07 44.88
CA LYS A 303 -24.51 14.37 45.31
C LYS A 303 -23.52 14.88 46.35
N PRO A 304 -23.05 16.14 46.27
CA PRO A 304 -22.19 16.69 47.31
C PRO A 304 -22.92 16.40 48.60
N ALA A 305 -22.32 15.58 49.48
CA ALA A 305 -22.87 15.32 50.79
C ALA A 305 -23.18 16.72 51.31
N LYS A 306 -24.48 17.05 51.42
CA LYS A 306 -24.95 18.34 51.93
C LYS A 306 -24.13 18.49 53.17
N ARG A 307 -23.16 19.40 53.14
CA ARG A 307 -22.19 19.61 54.21
C ARG A 307 -23.09 19.97 55.35
N ASN A 308 -23.44 18.97 56.15
CA ASN A 308 -24.32 19.14 57.28
C ASN A 308 -23.47 20.05 58.13
N ASN A 309 -23.82 21.33 58.09
CA ASN A 309 -23.31 22.35 58.95
C ASN A 309 -23.86 21.94 60.31
N GLN A 310 -23.27 20.89 60.90
CA GLN A 310 -23.31 20.66 62.32
C GLN A 310 -22.66 21.90 62.88
N GLN A 311 -23.52 22.90 63.10
CA GLN A 311 -23.37 23.90 64.12
C GLN A 311 -22.82 23.15 65.33
N ARG A 312 -21.52 23.30 65.57
CA ARG A 312 -20.96 22.99 66.87
C ARG A 312 -21.73 23.86 67.87
N PRO A 313 -22.48 23.29 68.82
CA PRO A 313 -23.04 24.08 69.89
C PRO A 313 -21.87 24.69 70.67
N GLY A 314 -22.02 25.96 71.01
CA GLY A 314 -20.97 26.82 71.53
C GLY A 314 -20.25 26.26 72.77
N GLY A 315 -18.93 26.29 72.72
CA GLY A 315 -18.12 26.36 73.92
C GLY A 315 -17.88 27.84 74.28
N PRO A 316 -18.22 28.29 75.49
CA PRO A 316 -17.87 29.62 75.94
C PRO A 316 -16.42 29.60 76.43
N GLY A 317 -15.60 30.54 75.96
CA GLY A 317 -14.35 30.89 76.64
C GLY A 317 -13.17 31.13 75.70
N GLY A 318 -12.54 32.29 75.88
CA GLY A 318 -11.16 32.48 75.48
C GLY A 318 -10.91 33.44 74.33
N ARG A 319 -11.28 34.70 74.54
CA ARG A 319 -10.75 35.88 73.85
C ARG A 319 -9.22 35.90 73.96
N LYS A 320 -8.50 35.75 72.85
CA LYS A 320 -7.23 36.44 72.60
C LYS A 320 -7.15 36.81 71.13
N GLU A 321 -7.25 38.11 70.90
CA GLU A 321 -6.88 38.78 69.66
C GLU A 321 -5.41 38.52 69.39
N THR A 322 -5.10 37.96 68.22
CA THR A 322 -3.87 38.26 67.52
C THR A 322 -4.20 38.51 66.06
N ALA A 323 -4.09 39.79 65.71
CA ALA A 323 -4.02 40.28 64.35
C ALA A 323 -2.90 39.54 63.59
N GLY A 324 -3.17 39.11 62.37
CA GLY A 324 -2.18 38.36 61.59
C GLY A 324 -2.60 38.17 60.14
N MET A 325 -2.45 39.24 59.36
CA MET A 325 -2.18 39.26 57.91
C MET A 325 -3.03 38.36 57.00
N ALA A 326 -4.03 38.99 56.38
CA ALA A 326 -4.63 38.55 55.13
C ALA A 326 -3.59 38.64 54.00
N TYR A 327 -2.97 37.51 53.63
CA TYR A 327 -2.31 37.38 52.33
C TYR A 327 -3.37 37.11 51.27
N ASN A 328 -3.76 38.18 50.59
CA ASN A 328 -4.59 38.17 49.40
C ASN A 328 -3.74 37.65 48.22
N ASN A 329 -3.67 36.33 48.03
CA ASN A 329 -3.03 35.73 46.85
C ASN A 329 -3.95 35.88 45.63
N GLN A 330 -3.96 37.08 45.04
CA GLN A 330 -4.42 37.30 43.68
C GLN A 330 -3.48 36.57 42.71
N ILE A 331 -3.96 35.47 42.15
CA ILE A 331 -3.35 34.82 40.98
C ILE A 331 -3.69 35.68 39.76
N PRO A 332 -2.72 36.26 39.03
CA PRO A 332 -3.02 36.97 37.80
C PRO A 332 -3.48 35.98 36.72
N ALA A 333 -4.73 36.13 36.29
CA ALA A 333 -5.23 35.55 35.06
C ALA A 333 -4.72 36.38 33.88
N ARG A 334 -3.71 35.89 33.14
CA ARG A 334 -3.55 36.18 31.70
C ARG A 334 -2.35 35.45 31.11
N TYR A 335 -2.63 34.46 30.28
CA TYR A 335 -1.84 34.19 29.08
C TYR A 335 -2.82 34.14 27.92
N GLU A 336 -3.00 35.27 27.25
CA GLU A 336 -3.56 35.33 25.91
C GLU A 336 -2.56 34.67 24.97
N VAL A 337 -2.86 33.46 24.53
CA VAL A 337 -2.14 32.84 23.42
C VAL A 337 -2.62 33.52 22.15
N ALA A 338 -1.78 34.37 21.58
CA ALA A 338 -1.98 34.94 20.25
C ALA A 338 -2.09 33.79 19.23
N SER A 339 -3.29 33.57 18.71
CA SER A 339 -3.54 32.73 17.54
C SER A 339 -3.06 33.50 16.30
N SER A 340 -1.85 33.19 15.85
CA SER A 340 -1.39 33.60 14.53
C SER A 340 -2.18 32.84 13.47
N SER A 341 -3.19 33.50 12.90
CA SER A 341 -3.88 33.09 11.69
C SER A 341 -2.91 33.19 10.50
N ALA A 342 -2.21 32.10 10.20
CA ALA A 342 -1.49 31.96 8.95
C ALA A 342 -2.51 31.78 7.81
N ALA A 343 -2.71 32.86 7.06
CA ALA A 343 -3.37 32.86 5.77
C ALA A 343 -2.66 31.85 4.84
N HIS A 344 -3.35 30.80 4.42
CA HIS A 344 -2.94 29.98 3.30
C HIS A 344 -3.81 30.28 2.09
N SER A 345 -3.20 31.07 1.21
CA SER A 345 -3.63 31.44 -0.13
C SER A 345 -4.03 30.22 -0.94
N SER A 346 -5.31 30.16 -1.31
CA SER A 346 -5.87 29.21 -2.27
C SER A 346 -5.44 29.57 -3.69
N ASN A 347 -4.34 29.00 -4.18
CA ASN A 347 -4.03 29.01 -5.61
C ASN A 347 -4.75 27.84 -6.29
N ASN A 348 -5.93 28.14 -6.84
CA ASN A 348 -6.63 27.29 -7.80
C ASN A 348 -5.92 27.33 -9.16
N PRO A 349 -5.44 26.21 -9.73
CA PRO A 349 -5.05 26.18 -11.13
C PRO A 349 -6.29 26.03 -12.03
N ALA A 350 -6.38 26.94 -12.99
CA ALA A 350 -7.42 27.07 -13.99
C ALA A 350 -7.71 25.77 -14.75
N ALA A 351 -8.99 25.39 -14.79
CA ALA A 351 -9.51 24.34 -15.64
C ALA A 351 -9.50 24.80 -17.12
N THR A 352 -8.50 24.34 -17.87
CA THR A 352 -8.44 24.59 -19.32
C THR A 352 -9.49 23.75 -20.04
N THR A 353 -10.54 24.41 -20.52
CA THR A 353 -11.60 23.82 -21.34
C THR A 353 -11.03 23.49 -22.73
N ARG A 354 -10.93 22.19 -23.05
CA ARG A 354 -10.45 21.73 -24.36
C ARG A 354 -11.59 21.79 -25.38
N ARG A 355 -11.59 22.82 -26.24
CA ARG A 355 -12.40 22.88 -27.48
C ARG A 355 -12.13 21.66 -28.36
N ARG A 356 -13.18 20.91 -28.71
CA ARG A 356 -13.20 19.97 -29.84
C ARG A 356 -13.40 20.79 -31.12
N TYR A 357 -12.40 20.83 -31.99
CA TYR A 357 -12.63 21.11 -33.40
C TYR A 357 -12.98 19.80 -34.08
N GLY A 358 -14.22 19.73 -34.58
CA GLY A 358 -14.60 18.78 -35.62
C GLY A 358 -14.30 19.42 -36.97
N GLY A 359 -13.50 18.73 -37.78
CA GLY A 359 -13.45 18.86 -39.23
C GLY A 359 -13.37 17.42 -39.76
N GLY A 360 -14.19 16.94 -40.69
CA GLY A 360 -14.92 17.68 -41.71
C GLY A 360 -14.08 17.79 -42.97
N ASN A 361 -13.72 16.64 -43.56
CA ASN A 361 -13.84 16.31 -44.98
C ASN A 361 -13.45 14.85 -45.20
#